data_AF-A0A3B9UZF9-F1
#
_entry.id   AF-A0A3B9UZF9-F1
#
_cell.length_a   1.000
_cell.length_b   1.000
_cell.length_c   1.000
_cell.angle_alpha   90.00
_cell.angle_beta   90.00
_cell.angle_gamma   90.00
#
_symmetry.space_group_name_H-M   'P 1'
#
loop_
_entity.id
_entity.type
_entity.pdbx_description
1 polymer ?
#
loop_
_entity_poly.entity_id
_entity_poly.type
_entity_poly.pdbx_seq_one_letter_code
_entity_poly.pdbx_strand_id
1 'polypeptide(L)'
;AWYNTEHIPSYLQIPGVLNARRFMIQPTPSGEPSKLGPYAPDYAALYDLTSDDLFDSDAFRQRSSTPWSTRVRNWTWERRKMNNSYQCIYRSDT
;
A
#
# COMPACT_ATOMS: atom_id res chain seq x y z
N ALA A 1 -9.92 -10.31 1.29
CA ALA A 1 -10.11 -9.25 2.30
C ALA A 1 -10.24 -7.89 1.61
N TRP A 2 -10.81 -6.88 2.28
CA TRP A 2 -11.02 -5.50 1.79
C TRP A 2 -9.91 -4.92 0.92
N TYR A 3 -8.65 -5.16 1.32
CA TYR A 3 -7.48 -4.65 0.60
C TYR A 3 -7.45 -5.07 -0.88
N ASN A 4 -7.84 -6.31 -1.17
CA ASN A 4 -7.77 -6.89 -2.52
C ASN A 4 -9.04 -6.58 -3.34
N THR A 5 -10.18 -6.36 -2.70
CA THR A 5 -11.48 -6.24 -3.36
C THR A 5 -11.98 -4.80 -3.51
N GLU A 6 -11.51 -3.88 -2.65
CA GLU A 6 -11.95 -2.49 -2.68
C GLU A 6 -10.77 -1.51 -2.66
N HIS A 7 -9.80 -1.71 -1.77
CA HIS A 7 -8.73 -0.72 -1.57
C HIS A 7 -7.78 -0.60 -2.78
N ILE A 8 -7.16 -1.71 -3.20
CA ILE A 8 -6.25 -1.70 -4.36
C ILE A 8 -7.00 -1.32 -5.65
N PRO A 9 -8.18 -1.89 -5.96
CA PRO A 9 -8.94 -1.47 -7.14
C PRO A 9 -9.27 0.03 -7.16
N SER A 10 -9.59 0.64 -6.00
CA SER A 10 -9.82 2.09 -5.90
C SER A 10 -8.57 2.91 -6.25
N TYR A 11 -7.38 2.45 -5.83
CA TYR A 11 -6.12 3.12 -6.17
C TYR A 11 -5.79 2.99 -7.66
N LEU A 12 -6.02 1.82 -8.26
CA LEU A 12 -5.79 1.59 -9.69
C LEU A 12 -6.69 2.44 -10.60
N GLN A 13 -7.75 3.06 -10.07
CA GLN A 13 -8.59 4.01 -10.81
C GLN A 13 -8.02 5.44 -10.82
N ILE A 14 -6.99 5.73 -10.01
CA ILE A 14 -6.40 7.07 -9.91
C ILE A 14 -5.38 7.23 -11.06
N PRO A 15 -5.56 8.22 -11.95
CA PRO A 15 -4.57 8.51 -12.99
C PRO A 15 -3.19 8.75 -12.38
N GLY A 16 -2.17 8.05 -12.87
CA GLY A 16 -0.80 8.11 -12.36
C GLY A 16 -0.42 6.98 -11.39
N VAL A 17 -1.38 6.16 -10.93
CA VAL A 17 -1.07 4.87 -10.29
C VAL A 17 -0.81 3.85 -11.40
N LEU A 18 0.44 3.43 -11.54
CA LEU A 18 0.90 2.54 -12.60
C LEU A 18 0.71 1.07 -12.23
N ASN A 19 0.93 0.73 -10.96
CA ASN A 19 0.77 -0.64 -10.47
C ASN A 19 0.49 -0.63 -8.96
N ALA A 20 -0.11 -1.71 -8.48
CA ALA A 20 -0.33 -1.96 -7.06
C ALA A 20 -0.10 -3.45 -6.78
N ARG A 21 0.80 -3.75 -5.85
CA ARG A 21 1.12 -5.12 -5.44
C ARG A 21 1.05 -5.25 -3.94
N ARG A 22 0.51 -6.38 -3.46
CA ARG A 22 0.45 -6.69 -2.04
C ARG A 22 1.15 -8.01 -1.77
N PHE A 23 2.01 -7.98 -0.76
CA PHE A 23 2.85 -9.08 -0.35
C PHE A 23 2.46 -9.48 1.07
N MET A 24 2.50 -10.78 1.33
CA MET A 24 2.43 -11.33 2.69
C MET A 24 3.85 -11.72 3.09
N ILE A 25 4.25 -11.37 4.31
CA ILE A 25 5.52 -11.84 4.84
C ILE A 25 5.51 -13.36 4.94
N GLN A 26 6.51 -14.00 4.36
CA GLN A 26 6.71 -15.44 4.46
C GLN A 26 7.86 -15.72 5.43
N PRO A 27 7.91 -16.91 6.05
CA PRO A 27 9.13 -17.40 6.66
C PRO A 27 10.30 -17.38 5.65
N THR A 28 11.51 -17.32 6.18
CA THR A 28 12.72 -17.53 5.38
C THR A 28 12.73 -18.96 4.77
N PRO A 29 13.58 -19.25 3.77
CA PRO A 29 13.68 -20.60 3.23
C PRO A 29 14.01 -21.68 4.26
N SER A 30 14.65 -21.33 5.38
CA SER A 30 14.94 -22.25 6.49
C SER A 30 13.75 -22.45 7.44
N GLY A 31 12.62 -21.77 7.22
CA GLY A 31 11.44 -21.81 8.08
C GLY A 31 11.45 -20.80 9.22
N GLU A 32 12.54 -20.03 9.40
CA GLU A 32 12.62 -19.02 10.46
C GLU A 32 11.71 -17.82 10.16
N PRO A 33 11.10 -17.19 11.19
CA PRO A 33 10.28 -16.00 10.98
C PRO A 33 11.07 -14.84 10.38
N SER A 34 10.59 -14.28 9.26
CA SER A 34 11.17 -13.06 8.67
C SER A 34 10.84 -11.78 9.45
N LYS A 35 9.99 -11.87 10.48
CA LYS A 35 9.56 -10.74 11.29
C LYS A 35 10.58 -10.45 12.38
N LEU A 36 11.09 -9.23 12.41
CA LEU A 36 11.95 -8.74 13.50
C LEU A 36 11.21 -7.69 14.31
N GLY A 37 11.04 -7.95 15.61
CA GLY A 37 10.37 -7.07 16.56
C GLY A 37 8.83 -7.17 16.57
N PRO A 38 8.19 -6.66 17.64
CA PRO A 38 6.77 -6.87 17.91
C PRO A 38 5.81 -6.08 17.00
N TYR A 39 6.34 -5.22 16.12
CA TYR A 39 5.55 -4.30 15.30
C TYR A 39 5.73 -4.50 13.79
N ALA A 40 6.48 -5.53 13.37
CA ALA A 40 6.63 -5.85 11.95
C ALA A 40 5.26 -6.23 11.34
N PRO A 41 4.84 -5.62 10.22
CA PRO A 41 3.55 -5.90 9.61
C PRO A 41 3.57 -7.26 8.89
N ASP A 42 2.42 -7.95 8.92
CA ASP A 42 2.22 -9.19 8.16
C ASP A 42 2.20 -9.00 6.64
N TYR A 43 1.91 -7.77 6.21
CA TYR A 43 1.68 -7.44 4.82
C TYR A 43 2.38 -6.14 4.45
N ALA A 44 2.90 -6.09 3.23
CA ALA A 44 3.37 -4.87 2.59
C ALA A 44 2.55 -4.61 1.32
N ALA A 45 2.21 -3.36 1.06
CA ALA A 45 1.63 -2.93 -0.21
C ALA A 45 2.55 -1.90 -0.84
N LEU A 46 2.89 -2.12 -2.11
CA LEU A 46 3.72 -1.21 -2.91
C LEU A 46 2.90 -0.70 -4.08
N TYR A 47 2.99 0.60 -4.31
CA TYR A 47 2.34 1.29 -5.41
C TYR A 47 3.41 1.92 -6.27
N ASP A 48 3.40 1.61 -7.56
CA ASP A 48 4.24 2.28 -8.52
C ASP A 48 3.46 3.51 -9.01
N LEU A 49 4.06 4.69 -8.84
CA LEU A 49 3.42 5.97 -9.10
C LEU A 49 4.25 6.77 -10.12
N THR A 50 3.58 7.64 -10.87
CA THR A 50 4.28 8.63 -11.72
C THR A 50 4.97 9.73 -10.89
N SER A 51 4.38 10.13 -9.77
CA SER A 51 4.92 11.04 -8.75
C SER A 51 4.26 10.77 -7.40
N ASP A 52 4.93 11.08 -6.29
CA ASP A 52 4.34 11.05 -4.95
C ASP A 52 3.35 12.21 -4.70
N ASP A 53 3.45 13.29 -5.48
CA ASP A 53 2.47 14.41 -5.50
C ASP A 53 1.03 13.93 -5.75
N LEU A 54 0.85 12.73 -6.32
CA LEU A 54 -0.48 12.13 -6.51
C LEU A 54 -1.29 12.06 -5.22
N PHE A 55 -0.64 11.91 -4.07
CA PHE A 55 -1.34 11.88 -2.78
C PHE A 55 -1.99 13.21 -2.41
N ASP A 56 -1.54 14.32 -3.01
CA ASP A 56 -2.13 15.66 -2.90
C ASP A 56 -3.01 16.03 -4.10
N SER A 57 -3.29 15.09 -5.00
CA SER A 57 -4.19 15.33 -6.13
C SER A 57 -5.67 15.22 -5.75
N ASP A 58 -6.52 15.93 -6.49
CA ASP A 58 -7.97 15.81 -6.33
C ASP A 58 -8.47 14.42 -6.69
N ALA A 59 -7.87 13.76 -7.68
CA ALA A 59 -8.18 12.38 -8.01
C ALA A 59 -7.97 11.45 -6.82
N PHE A 60 -6.88 11.63 -6.06
CA PHE A 60 -6.67 10.86 -4.83
C PHE A 60 -7.67 11.23 -3.74
N ARG A 61 -7.96 12.52 -3.52
CA ARG A 61 -8.93 12.96 -2.49
C ARG A 61 -10.36 12.47 -2.79
N GLN A 62 -10.74 12.45 -4.06
CA GLN A 62 -12.08 12.09 -4.53
C GLN A 62 -12.24 10.60 -4.83
N ARG A 63 -11.16 9.81 -4.73
CA ARG A 63 -11.22 8.36 -4.99
C ARG A 63 -12.33 7.72 -4.18
N SER A 64 -13.06 6.81 -4.82
CA SER A 64 -14.28 6.22 -4.26
C SER A 64 -14.05 5.68 -2.85
N SER A 65 -14.80 6.21 -1.88
CA SER A 65 -14.85 5.71 -0.51
C SER A 65 -16.11 4.90 -0.31
N THR A 66 -15.98 3.58 -0.22
CA THR A 66 -17.07 2.71 0.24
C THR A 66 -17.25 2.85 1.76
N PRO A 67 -18.41 2.47 2.33
CA PRO A 67 -18.58 2.43 3.78
C PRO A 67 -17.50 1.58 4.49
N TRP A 68 -17.10 0.46 3.89
CA TRP A 68 -16.02 -0.36 4.43
C TRP A 68 -14.67 0.37 4.38
N SER A 69 -14.36 1.04 3.27
CA SER A 69 -13.14 1.84 3.13
C SER A 69 -13.07 2.97 4.13
N THR A 70 -14.18 3.66 4.39
CA THR A 70 -14.26 4.70 5.42
C THR A 70 -14.02 4.11 6.81
N ARG A 71 -14.64 2.97 7.13
CA ARG A 71 -14.43 2.28 8.42
C ARG A 71 -12.96 1.91 8.62
N VAL A 72 -12.32 1.28 7.62
CA VAL A 72 -10.91 0.86 7.71
C VAL A 72 -9.97 2.06 7.74
N ARG A 73 -10.24 3.10 6.96
CA ARG A 73 -9.42 4.33 6.95
C ARG A 73 -9.39 4.99 8.33
N ASN A 74 -10.55 5.12 8.99
CA ASN A 74 -10.60 5.69 10.34
C ASN A 74 -9.81 4.84 11.34
N TRP A 75 -10.00 3.51 11.31
CA TRP A 75 -9.28 2.59 12.18
C TRP A 75 -7.76 2.61 11.96
N THR A 76 -7.33 2.68 10.69
CA THR A 76 -5.91 2.69 10.32
C THR A 76 -5.23 4.01 10.61
N TRP A 77 -5.89 5.16 10.44
CA TRP A 77 -5.29 6.49 10.63
C TRP A 77 -4.69 6.67 12.02
N GLU A 78 -5.40 6.24 13.06
CA GLU A 78 -4.95 6.28 14.46
C GLU A 78 -3.81 5.29 14.76
N ARG A 79 -3.61 4.29 13.91
CA ARG A 79 -2.72 3.15 14.12
C ARG A 79 -1.61 3.08 13.09
N ARG A 80 -1.43 4.12 12.26
CA ARG A 80 -0.38 4.17 11.25
C ARG A 80 0.97 4.16 11.93
N LYS A 81 1.66 3.02 11.86
CA LYS A 81 3.04 2.89 12.36
C LYS A 81 4.08 3.24 11.31
N MET A 82 3.73 3.16 10.03
CA MET A 82 4.63 3.43 8.91
C MET A 82 3.84 3.98 7.70
N ASN A 83 4.35 5.04 7.09
CA ASN A 83 3.84 5.62 5.84
C ASN A 83 5.01 6.29 5.10
N ASN A 84 5.83 5.47 4.46
CA ASN A 84 7.07 5.93 3.81
C ASN A 84 6.84 6.04 2.30
N SER A 85 7.34 7.13 1.71
CA SER A 85 7.52 7.25 0.26
C SER A 85 8.91 6.77 -0.12
N TYR A 86 9.02 6.07 -1.24
CA TYR A 86 10.29 5.55 -1.74
C TYR A 86 10.49 6.00 -3.19
N GLN A 87 11.69 6.49 -3.50
CA GLN A 87 12.10 6.77 -4.87
C GLN A 87 12.94 5.61 -5.40
N CYS A 88 12.62 5.12 -6.59
CA CYS A 88 13.43 4.11 -7.26
C CYS A 88 14.71 4.76 -7.80
N ILE A 89 15.86 4.46 -7.20
CA ILE A 89 17.18 4.99 -7.60
C ILE A 89 17.97 4.05 -8.52
N TYR A 90 17.49 2.82 -8.69
CA TYR A 90 18.10 1.81 -9.55
C TYR A 90 17.00 0.96 -10.17
N ARG A 91 16.99 0.88 -11.50
CA ARG A 91 16.19 -0.09 -12.25
C ARG A 91 17.17 -0.95 -13.02
N SER A 92 17.04 -2.27 -12.88
CA SER A 92 17.66 -3.18 -13.83
C SER A 92 16.83 -3.08 -15.10
N ASP A 93 17.29 -2.27 -16.05
CA ASP A 93 16.66 -2.16 -17.35
C ASP A 93 16.48 -3.57 -17.94
N THR A 94 15.26 -3.89 -18.37
CA THR A 94 15.04 -4.92 -19.39
C THR A 94 15.31 -4.32 -20.76
#